data_AF-A0A034V0E5-F1
#
_entry.id   AF-A0A034V0E5-F1
#
_cell.length_a   1.000
_cell.length_b   1.000
_cell.length_c   1.000
_cell.angle_alpha   90.00
_cell.angle_beta   90.00
_cell.angle_gamma   90.00
#
_symmetry.space_group_name_H-M   'P 1'
#
loop_
_entity.id
_entity.type
_entity.pdbx_description
1 polymer ?
#
loop_
_entity_poly.entity_id
_entity_poly.type
_entity_poly.pdbx_seq_one_letter_code
_entity_poly.pdbx_strand_id
1 'polypeptide(L)'
;RVLNEIICDFDEVLSTYQGLDKIEKIKVAGWTYMAACGLNAGNSMVKRNRVFSATSSDDGMNAALSRSVFSGINVAPSVVLNQDSTAEGNEVVFIMLSFALDLLQKMKEFNEENIQSDDKKRTLGALRIGISNGPVMAGVVGLYKPFYDIWGNAVNMASRMDSTGLEDSIQVTEETALILKTFNVQCTYRGQTYVK
;
A
#
# COMPACT_ATOMS: atom_id res chain seq x y z
N ARG A 1 24.06 -1.95 -9.47
CA ARG A 1 24.50 -2.21 -8.08
C ARG A 1 23.59 -1.47 -7.11
N VAL A 2 23.65 -0.14 -7.06
CA VAL A 2 22.72 0.72 -6.28
C VAL A 2 21.24 0.33 -6.42
N LEU A 3 20.72 0.22 -7.65
CA LEU A 3 19.31 -0.16 -7.86
C LEU A 3 18.94 -1.51 -7.23
N ASN A 4 19.84 -2.49 -7.28
CA ASN A 4 19.56 -3.80 -6.69
C ASN A 4 19.53 -3.71 -5.16
N GLU A 5 20.36 -2.86 -4.56
CA GLU A 5 20.36 -2.61 -3.11
C GLU A 5 19.03 -1.97 -2.69
N ILE A 6 18.58 -0.92 -3.40
CA ILE A 6 17.27 -0.30 -3.16
C ILE A 6 16.12 -1.31 -3.32
N ILE A 7 16.17 -2.18 -4.33
CA ILE A 7 15.15 -3.22 -4.53
C ILE A 7 15.15 -4.22 -3.35
N CYS A 8 16.33 -4.62 -2.87
CA CYS A 8 16.44 -5.50 -1.70
C CYS A 8 15.85 -4.83 -0.45
N ASP A 9 16.13 -3.54 -0.24
CA ASP A 9 15.58 -2.77 0.87
C ASP A 9 14.05 -2.68 0.80
N PHE A 10 13.49 -2.49 -0.41
CA PHE A 10 12.04 -2.49 -0.61
C PHE A 10 11.42 -3.87 -0.42
N ASP A 11 12.13 -4.94 -0.82
CA ASP A 11 11.70 -6.32 -0.56
C ASP A 11 11.72 -6.67 0.94
N GLU A 12 12.63 -6.08 1.71
CA GLU A 12 12.63 -6.16 3.18
C GLU A 12 11.37 -5.52 3.76
N VAL A 13 11.01 -4.30 3.32
CA VAL A 13 9.77 -3.64 3.73
C VAL A 13 8.56 -4.51 3.37
N LEU A 14 8.51 -5.04 2.14
CA LEU A 14 7.43 -5.93 1.69
C LEU A 14 7.26 -7.17 2.58
N SER A 15 8.35 -7.70 3.13
CA SER A 15 8.30 -8.88 4.02
C SER A 15 7.45 -8.65 5.28
N THR A 16 7.26 -7.39 5.69
CA THR A 16 6.41 -7.04 6.84
C THR A 16 4.91 -7.10 6.52
N TYR A 17 4.53 -7.10 5.23
CA TYR A 17 3.16 -7.08 4.71
C TYR A 17 2.74 -8.43 4.10
N GLN A 18 2.95 -9.53 4.83
CA GLN A 18 2.62 -10.90 4.38
C GLN A 18 1.36 -11.51 5.04
N GLY A 19 0.74 -10.81 5.99
CA GLY A 19 -0.38 -11.30 6.80
C GLY A 19 -1.77 -11.00 6.23
N LEU A 20 -2.68 -10.51 7.08
CA LEU A 20 -4.01 -10.05 6.66
C LEU A 20 -3.92 -8.86 5.71
N ASP A 21 -2.88 -8.04 5.87
CA ASP A 21 -2.57 -6.85 5.10
C ASP A 21 -1.59 -7.19 3.97
N LYS A 22 -1.89 -8.25 3.22
CA LYS A 22 -0.98 -8.79 2.22
C LYS A 22 -0.78 -7.82 1.06
N ILE A 23 0.46 -7.42 0.84
CA ILE A 23 0.91 -6.72 -0.36
C ILE A 23 1.72 -7.69 -1.21
N GLU A 24 1.47 -7.68 -2.51
CA GLU A 24 2.16 -8.53 -3.48
C GLU A 24 2.98 -7.67 -4.43
N LYS A 25 4.27 -7.98 -4.54
CA LYS A 25 5.10 -7.45 -5.61
C LYS A 25 4.65 -8.05 -6.93
N ILE A 26 4.29 -7.20 -7.89
CA ILE A 26 3.90 -7.60 -9.24
C ILE A 26 5.15 -7.81 -10.09
N LYS A 27 5.98 -6.76 -10.22
CA LYS A 27 7.21 -6.80 -11.01
C LYS A 27 8.12 -5.65 -10.64
N VAL A 28 9.38 -5.76 -11.04
CA VAL A 28 10.30 -4.63 -11.15
C VAL A 28 10.57 -4.41 -12.63
N ALA A 29 10.37 -3.17 -13.10
CA ALA A 29 10.59 -2.78 -14.49
C ALA A 29 11.49 -1.55 -14.54
N GLY A 30 12.77 -1.76 -14.88
CA GLY A 30 13.77 -0.69 -14.80
C GLY A 30 13.90 -0.19 -13.36
N TRP A 31 13.61 1.09 -13.14
CA TRP A 31 13.66 1.75 -11.83
C TRP A 31 12.30 1.75 -11.10
N THR A 32 11.28 1.12 -11.69
CA THR A 32 9.93 1.11 -11.13
C THR A 32 9.68 -0.19 -10.36
N TYR A 33 9.32 -0.04 -9.09
CA TYR A 33 8.86 -1.12 -8.22
C TYR A 33 7.33 -1.14 -8.23
N MET A 34 6.72 -2.23 -8.71
CA MET A 34 5.27 -2.36 -8.82
C MET A 34 4.74 -3.35 -7.78
N ALA A 35 3.82 -2.89 -6.95
CA ALA A 35 3.13 -3.70 -5.95
C ALA A 35 1.62 -3.44 -5.98
N ALA A 36 0.85 -4.41 -5.49
CA ALA A 36 -0.60 -4.32 -5.39
C ALA A 36 -1.09 -5.03 -4.11
N CYS A 37 -2.26 -4.62 -3.65
CA CYS A 37 -2.92 -5.17 -2.46
C CYS A 37 -4.36 -5.55 -2.80
N GLY A 38 -4.99 -6.40 -1.98
CA GLY A 38 -6.38 -6.82 -2.19
C GLY A 38 -6.59 -7.85 -3.29
N LEU A 39 -5.53 -8.55 -3.72
CA LEU A 39 -5.59 -9.59 -4.77
C LEU A 39 -6.07 -10.96 -4.25
N ASN A 40 -6.14 -11.15 -2.92
CA ASN A 40 -6.57 -12.39 -2.30
C ASN A 40 -8.11 -12.55 -2.36
N ALA A 41 -8.61 -13.28 -3.35
CA ALA A 41 -10.04 -13.61 -3.48
C ALA A 41 -10.62 -14.43 -2.31
N GLY A 42 -9.77 -15.15 -1.55
CA GLY A 42 -10.19 -16.03 -0.46
C GLY A 42 -10.57 -15.33 0.86
N ASN A 43 -10.17 -14.07 1.05
CA ASN A 43 -10.39 -13.38 2.34
C ASN A 43 -11.81 -12.83 2.53
N SER A 44 -12.57 -12.62 1.45
CA SER A 44 -13.98 -12.19 1.55
C SER A 44 -14.92 -13.31 2.06
N MET A 45 -14.46 -14.57 2.12
CA MET A 45 -15.25 -15.68 2.68
C MET A 45 -14.95 -15.92 4.17
N VAL A 46 -13.70 -15.73 4.61
CA VAL A 46 -13.29 -15.94 6.02
C VAL A 46 -13.66 -14.73 6.91
N LYS A 47 -13.64 -13.49 6.39
CA LYS A 47 -14.11 -12.31 7.16
C LYS A 47 -15.63 -12.28 7.35
N ARG A 48 -16.43 -12.85 6.42
CA ARG A 48 -17.89 -13.01 6.59
C ARG A 48 -18.26 -13.83 7.84
N ASN A 49 -17.47 -14.85 8.19
CA ASN A 49 -17.75 -15.69 9.36
C ASN A 49 -17.36 -15.06 10.70
N ARG A 50 -16.51 -14.02 10.73
CA ARG A 50 -16.17 -13.33 12.00
C ARG A 50 -17.26 -12.35 12.46
N VAL A 51 -18.07 -11.83 11.55
CA VAL A 51 -19.17 -10.91 11.91
C VAL A 51 -20.38 -11.68 12.48
N PHE A 52 -20.54 -12.97 12.14
CA PHE A 52 -21.65 -13.80 12.61
C PHE A 52 -21.43 -14.50 13.97
N SER A 53 -20.27 -14.37 14.63
CA SER A 53 -20.02 -15.03 15.92
C SER A 53 -19.97 -14.09 17.14
N ALA A 54 -20.41 -12.84 17.02
CA ALA A 54 -20.46 -11.89 18.14
C ALA A 54 -21.90 -11.59 18.58
N THR A 55 -22.73 -12.62 18.75
CA THR A 55 -23.93 -12.53 19.59
C THR A 55 -24.10 -13.82 20.39
N SER A 56 -24.28 -13.63 21.69
CA SER A 56 -24.68 -14.53 22.78
C SER A 56 -23.63 -15.42 23.48
N SER A 57 -23.45 -15.05 24.77
CA SER A 57 -23.26 -15.85 26.00
C SER A 57 -21.86 -16.33 26.41
N ASP A 58 -21.35 -15.60 27.43
CA ASP A 58 -20.55 -15.95 28.62
C ASP A 58 -19.74 -17.25 28.74
N ASP A 59 -18.62 -17.06 29.46
CA ASP A 59 -17.72 -18.00 30.14
C ASP A 59 -16.59 -18.68 29.34
N GLY A 60 -15.34 -18.21 29.56
CA GLY A 60 -14.12 -19.01 29.30
C GLY A 60 -12.89 -18.23 28.84
N MET A 61 -11.75 -18.47 29.49
CA MET A 61 -10.48 -17.74 29.38
C MET A 61 -9.69 -17.93 28.06
N ASN A 62 -9.00 -16.85 27.66
CA ASN A 62 -7.70 -16.72 26.96
C ASN A 62 -7.48 -17.33 25.56
N ALA A 63 -7.25 -16.46 24.57
CA ALA A 63 -6.10 -16.53 23.65
C ALA A 63 -5.89 -15.21 22.85
N ALA A 64 -4.91 -14.40 23.30
CA ALA A 64 -4.04 -13.45 22.57
C ALA A 64 -4.71 -12.49 21.55
N LEU A 65 -4.82 -11.18 21.76
CA LEU A 65 -3.79 -10.22 22.22
C LEU A 65 -2.39 -10.53 21.68
N SER A 66 -2.19 -10.25 20.39
CA SER A 66 -0.94 -9.78 19.77
C SER A 66 -1.31 -9.36 18.35
N ARG A 67 -1.30 -8.08 17.98
CA ARG A 67 -0.13 -7.22 18.03
C ARG A 67 -0.58 -5.77 17.93
N SER A 68 -0.56 -5.11 19.08
CA SER A 68 -0.45 -3.67 19.22
C SER A 68 0.86 -3.20 18.55
N VAL A 69 0.75 -2.62 17.36
CA VAL A 69 1.70 -1.60 16.86
C VAL A 69 0.86 -0.37 16.54
N PHE A 70 0.17 0.12 17.57
CA PHE A 70 -0.26 1.50 17.69
C PHE A 70 0.64 2.11 18.77
N SER A 71 1.70 2.79 18.33
CA SER A 71 2.53 3.68 19.16
C SER A 71 2.93 4.84 18.25
N GLY A 72 2.37 6.04 18.33
CA GLY A 72 1.40 6.55 19.29
C GLY A 72 0.59 7.71 18.72
N ILE A 73 -0.73 7.50 18.59
CA ILE A 73 -1.71 8.56 18.41
C ILE A 73 -2.87 8.21 19.35
N ASN A 74 -3.10 9.03 20.38
CA ASN A 74 -4.30 8.97 21.21
C ASN A 74 -5.50 9.42 20.36
N VAL A 75 -6.34 8.49 19.90
CA VAL A 75 -7.64 8.79 19.29
C VAL A 75 -8.74 8.25 20.20
N ALA A 76 -9.58 9.15 20.70
CA ALA A 76 -10.73 8.81 21.55
C ALA A 76 -11.75 7.94 20.78
N PRO A 77 -12.39 6.95 21.42
CA PRO A 77 -13.31 6.05 20.74
C PRO A 77 -14.71 6.65 20.71
N SER A 78 -15.21 7.05 19.54
CA SER A 78 -16.65 7.12 19.28
C SER A 78 -16.98 7.35 17.81
N VAL A 79 -16.96 6.28 17.01
CA VAL A 79 -17.75 6.23 15.77
C VAL A 79 -18.35 4.84 15.64
N VAL A 80 -19.67 4.76 15.86
CA VAL A 80 -20.48 3.62 15.48
C VAL A 80 -20.61 3.67 13.95
N LEU A 81 -19.97 2.73 13.25
CA LEU A 81 -20.04 2.62 11.79
C LEU A 81 -21.24 1.76 11.40
N ASN A 82 -22.19 2.37 10.70
CA ASN A 82 -23.26 1.66 10.00
C ASN A 82 -22.66 0.85 8.83
N GLN A 83 -23.07 -0.41 8.72
CA GLN A 83 -22.55 -1.40 7.78
C GLN A 83 -23.09 -1.14 6.36
N ASP A 84 -22.27 -0.51 5.52
CA ASP A 84 -22.37 -0.62 4.07
C ASP A 84 -21.18 -1.45 3.53
N SER A 85 -21.42 -2.19 2.46
CA SER A 85 -20.53 -3.19 1.83
C SER A 85 -19.22 -2.63 1.25
N THR A 86 -18.88 -1.38 1.58
CA THR A 86 -17.75 -0.57 1.11
C THR A 86 -16.55 -0.57 2.07
N ALA A 87 -16.70 -1.12 3.28
CA ALA A 87 -15.65 -1.07 4.31
C ALA A 87 -14.40 -1.92 3.99
N GLU A 88 -14.54 -3.05 3.31
CA GLU A 88 -13.39 -3.94 3.01
C GLU A 88 -12.40 -3.32 2.02
N GLY A 89 -12.88 -2.59 1.02
CA GLY A 89 -12.02 -1.90 0.05
C GLY A 89 -11.26 -0.72 0.65
N ASN A 90 -11.80 -0.10 1.70
CA ASN A 90 -11.23 1.09 2.30
C ASN A 90 -9.97 0.78 3.11
N GLU A 91 -9.97 -0.34 3.85
CA GLU A 91 -8.82 -0.78 4.65
C GLU A 91 -7.58 -1.06 3.77
N VAL A 92 -7.80 -1.66 2.60
CA VAL A 92 -6.76 -1.99 1.62
C VAL A 92 -6.01 -0.75 1.12
N VAL A 93 -6.74 0.35 0.90
CA VAL A 93 -6.13 1.64 0.49
C VAL A 93 -5.22 2.19 1.58
N PHE A 94 -5.65 2.13 2.84
CA PHE A 94 -4.85 2.58 3.97
C PHE A 94 -3.56 1.75 4.12
N ILE A 95 -3.66 0.43 3.99
CA ILE A 95 -2.49 -0.47 4.02
C ILE A 95 -1.48 -0.12 2.92
N MET A 96 -1.95 0.11 1.69
CA MET A 96 -1.09 0.50 0.58
C MET A 96 -0.42 1.86 0.83
N LEU A 97 -1.12 2.81 1.45
CA LEU A 97 -0.51 4.08 1.84
C LEU A 97 0.60 3.88 2.88
N SER A 98 0.37 3.07 3.92
CA SER A 98 1.37 2.78 4.95
C SER A 98 2.64 2.19 4.32
N PHE A 99 2.48 1.21 3.42
CA PHE A 99 3.60 0.64 2.68
C PHE A 99 4.34 1.69 1.84
N ALA A 100 3.63 2.57 1.14
CA ALA A 100 4.25 3.65 0.37
C ALA A 100 5.04 4.64 1.25
N LEU A 101 4.56 4.94 2.45
CA LEU A 101 5.29 5.78 3.42
C LEU A 101 6.57 5.09 3.89
N ASP A 102 6.51 3.79 4.19
CA ASP A 102 7.68 2.99 4.57
C ASP A 102 8.73 2.96 3.46
N LEU A 103 8.31 2.83 2.19
CA LEU A 103 9.23 2.91 1.04
C LEU A 103 9.90 4.28 0.91
N LEU A 104 9.16 5.38 1.13
CA LEU A 104 9.74 6.72 1.15
C LEU A 104 10.75 6.88 2.29
N GLN A 105 10.45 6.36 3.47
CA GLN A 105 11.37 6.37 4.60
C GLN A 105 12.65 5.57 4.26
N LYS A 106 12.49 4.35 3.73
CA LYS A 106 13.63 3.50 3.36
C LYS A 106 14.51 4.14 2.28
N MET A 107 13.92 4.85 1.31
CA MET A 107 14.69 5.63 0.34
C MET A 107 15.47 6.79 0.98
N LYS A 108 14.90 7.46 1.99
CA LYS A 108 15.60 8.53 2.72
C LYS A 108 16.78 7.97 3.51
N GLU A 109 16.58 6.86 4.23
CA GLU A 109 17.64 6.14 4.95
C GLU A 109 18.78 5.74 4.00
N PHE A 110 18.43 5.13 2.85
CA PHE A 110 19.40 4.77 1.82
C PHE A 110 20.19 6.01 1.33
N ASN A 111 19.51 7.12 1.07
CA ASN A 111 20.17 8.36 0.66
C ASN A 111 21.11 8.90 1.74
N GLU A 112 20.74 8.87 3.02
CA GLU A 112 21.55 9.34 4.13
C GLU A 112 22.82 8.50 4.34
N GLU A 113 22.71 7.17 4.26
CA GLU A 113 23.85 6.25 4.38
C GLU A 113 24.86 6.42 3.24
N ASN A 114 24.35 6.66 2.02
CA ASN A 114 25.20 6.82 0.84
C ASN A 114 25.79 8.24 0.69
N ILE A 115 25.21 9.26 1.34
CA ILE A 115 25.82 10.61 1.40
C ILE A 115 27.09 10.64 2.25
N GLN A 116 27.17 9.80 3.29
CA GLN A 116 28.32 9.79 4.21
C GLN A 116 29.59 9.17 3.60
N SER A 117 29.48 8.51 2.44
CA SER A 117 30.57 7.74 1.84
C SER A 117 31.29 8.42 0.68
N ASP A 118 30.83 9.57 0.16
CA ASP A 118 31.47 10.27 -0.96
C ASP A 118 31.31 11.80 -0.86
N ASP A 119 32.43 12.56 -0.95
CA ASP A 119 32.51 14.04 -0.82
C ASP A 119 31.74 14.83 -1.91
N LYS A 120 30.96 14.15 -2.74
CA LYS A 120 30.12 14.76 -3.77
C LYS A 120 28.66 14.52 -3.47
N LYS A 121 28.03 15.58 -2.98
CA LYS A 121 26.59 15.90 -2.89
C LYS A 121 25.79 15.46 -4.13
N ARG A 122 25.63 14.16 -4.34
CA ARG A 122 24.72 13.54 -5.30
C ARG A 122 23.64 12.86 -4.46
N THR A 123 22.47 13.46 -4.38
CA THR A 123 21.26 12.72 -4.00
C THR A 123 21.16 11.54 -4.97
N LEU A 124 21.30 10.29 -4.49
CA LEU A 124 21.41 9.12 -5.37
C LEU A 124 20.12 8.90 -6.18
N GLY A 125 18.98 9.32 -5.65
CA GLY A 125 17.72 9.40 -6.36
C GLY A 125 16.60 9.90 -5.46
N ALA A 126 15.52 10.37 -6.07
CA ALA A 126 14.27 10.68 -5.37
C ALA A 126 13.23 9.63 -5.73
N LEU A 127 12.37 9.27 -4.78
CA LEU A 127 11.31 8.29 -5.00
C LEU A 127 10.00 9.02 -5.29
N ARG A 128 9.32 8.61 -6.36
CA ARG A 128 7.95 9.03 -6.67
C ARG A 128 7.04 7.83 -6.53
N ILE A 129 5.86 8.03 -5.96
CA ILE A 129 4.88 6.95 -5.79
C ILE A 129 3.52 7.41 -6.29
N GLY A 130 2.91 6.61 -7.16
CA GLY A 130 1.53 6.79 -7.62
C GLY A 130 0.62 5.69 -7.08
N ILE A 131 -0.46 6.07 -6.41
CA ILE A 131 -1.46 5.13 -5.88
C ILE A 131 -2.81 5.38 -6.55
N SER A 132 -3.48 4.29 -6.91
CA SER A 132 -4.89 4.29 -7.33
C SER A 132 -5.55 3.01 -6.83
N ASN A 133 -6.82 3.10 -6.48
CA ASN A 133 -7.67 1.95 -6.17
C ASN A 133 -8.70 1.73 -7.28
N GLY A 134 -9.25 0.51 -7.35
CA GLY A 134 -10.31 0.14 -8.29
C GLY A 134 -10.23 -1.33 -8.72
N PRO A 135 -11.22 -1.81 -9.50
CA PRO A 135 -11.24 -3.17 -9.99
C PRO A 135 -10.09 -3.44 -10.97
N VAL A 136 -9.50 -4.63 -10.86
CA VAL A 136 -8.40 -5.10 -11.71
C VAL A 136 -8.64 -6.55 -12.13
N MET A 137 -8.08 -6.92 -13.27
CA MET A 137 -7.99 -8.29 -13.76
C MET A 137 -6.59 -8.82 -13.47
N ALA A 138 -6.49 -10.01 -12.90
CA ALA A 138 -5.23 -10.70 -12.67
C ALA A 138 -5.14 -11.97 -13.50
N GLY A 139 -3.95 -12.34 -13.95
CA GLY A 139 -3.77 -13.54 -14.77
C GLY A 139 -2.32 -13.92 -14.98
N VAL A 140 -2.11 -15.10 -15.58
CA VAL A 140 -0.80 -15.62 -15.96
C VAL A 140 -0.67 -15.55 -17.48
N VAL A 141 0.43 -14.99 -17.96
CA VAL A 141 0.73 -14.83 -19.38
C VAL A 141 1.96 -15.65 -19.75
N GLY A 142 1.94 -16.27 -20.94
CA GLY A 142 3.08 -16.99 -21.50
C GLY A 142 3.00 -18.49 -21.28
N LEU A 143 3.44 -19.26 -22.29
CA LEU A 143 3.40 -20.72 -22.28
C LEU A 143 4.68 -21.33 -21.67
N TYR A 144 5.85 -20.90 -22.15
CA TYR A 144 7.13 -21.47 -21.71
C TYR A 144 7.75 -20.76 -20.50
N LYS A 145 7.39 -19.50 -20.29
CA LYS A 145 7.81 -18.67 -19.15
C LYS A 145 6.59 -17.93 -18.60
N PRO A 146 5.68 -18.65 -17.93
CA PRO A 146 4.49 -18.03 -17.37
C PRO A 146 4.88 -16.93 -16.38
N PHE A 147 4.27 -15.75 -16.51
CA PHE A 147 4.43 -14.66 -15.55
C PHE A 147 3.05 -14.15 -15.12
N TYR A 148 2.91 -13.92 -13.81
CA TYR A 148 1.72 -13.31 -13.25
C TYR A 148 1.73 -11.80 -13.49
N ASP A 149 0.58 -11.23 -13.81
CA ASP A 149 0.43 -9.80 -14.04
C ASP A 149 -1.01 -9.34 -13.77
N ILE A 150 -1.18 -8.02 -13.66
CA ILE A 150 -2.48 -7.36 -13.43
C ILE A 150 -2.75 -6.26 -14.46
N TRP A 151 -4.01 -6.09 -14.84
CA TRP A 151 -4.47 -5.08 -15.80
C TRP A 151 -5.75 -4.40 -15.32
N GLY A 152 -5.98 -3.17 -15.76
CA GLY A 152 -7.21 -2.44 -15.51
C GLY A 152 -7.00 -0.93 -15.47
N ASN A 153 -8.10 -0.19 -15.38
CA ASN A 153 -8.06 1.27 -15.31
C ASN A 153 -7.33 1.77 -14.06
N ALA A 154 -7.45 1.06 -12.93
CA ALA A 154 -6.73 1.41 -11.71
C ALA A 154 -5.20 1.32 -11.87
N VAL A 155 -4.71 0.30 -12.59
CA VAL A 155 -3.27 0.13 -12.88
C VAL A 155 -2.78 1.26 -13.78
N ASN A 156 -3.55 1.59 -14.83
CA ASN A 156 -3.24 2.72 -15.71
C ASN A 156 -3.21 4.03 -14.92
N MET A 157 -4.15 4.24 -13.98
CA MET A 157 -4.14 5.40 -13.10
C MET A 157 -2.96 5.49 -12.17
N ALA A 158 -2.61 4.40 -11.47
CA ALA A 158 -1.42 4.37 -10.63
C ALA A 158 -0.17 4.77 -11.43
N SER A 159 -0.02 4.23 -12.65
CA SER A 159 1.08 4.59 -13.55
C SER A 159 1.08 6.08 -13.96
N ARG A 160 -0.10 6.70 -14.14
CA ARG A 160 -0.20 8.15 -14.38
C ARG A 160 0.11 8.98 -13.15
N MET A 161 -0.33 8.54 -11.97
CA MET A 161 0.00 9.22 -10.71
C MET A 161 1.51 9.18 -10.43
N ASP A 162 2.19 8.08 -10.75
CA ASP A 162 3.65 7.98 -10.67
C ASP A 162 4.35 8.88 -11.70
N SER A 163 4.02 8.71 -12.99
CA SER A 163 4.70 9.45 -14.08
C SER A 163 4.49 10.96 -14.05
N THR A 164 3.38 11.43 -13.48
CA THR A 164 3.11 12.87 -13.27
C THR A 164 3.46 13.34 -11.85
N GLY A 165 3.93 12.43 -11.00
CA GLY A 165 4.29 12.64 -9.60
C GLY A 165 5.39 13.66 -9.37
N LEU A 166 5.38 14.29 -8.19
CA LEU A 166 6.52 15.05 -7.70
C LEU A 166 7.47 14.12 -6.94
N GLU A 167 8.76 14.41 -7.02
CA GLU A 167 9.82 13.74 -6.26
C GLU A 167 9.54 13.76 -4.75
N ASP A 168 9.88 12.66 -4.09
CA ASP A 168 9.70 12.40 -2.65
C ASP A 168 8.26 12.60 -2.14
N SER A 169 7.28 12.38 -3.02
CA SER A 169 5.86 12.52 -2.70
C SER A 169 5.04 11.33 -3.20
N ILE A 170 3.91 11.11 -2.52
CA ILE A 170 2.88 10.16 -2.91
C ILE A 170 1.77 10.95 -3.60
N GLN A 171 1.50 10.61 -4.86
CA GLN A 171 0.37 11.13 -5.60
C GLN A 171 -0.75 10.08 -5.66
N VAL A 172 -1.97 10.51 -5.38
CA VAL A 172 -3.16 9.66 -5.35
C VAL A 172 -4.27 10.23 -6.23
N THR A 173 -5.19 9.38 -6.66
CA THR A 173 -6.42 9.83 -7.34
C THR A 173 -7.39 10.47 -6.34
N GLU A 174 -8.38 11.22 -6.85
CA GLU A 174 -9.43 11.83 -6.02
C GLU A 174 -10.18 10.79 -5.20
N GLU A 175 -10.56 9.67 -5.81
CA GLU A 175 -11.26 8.57 -5.14
C GLU A 175 -10.44 8.01 -3.98
N THR A 176 -9.15 7.74 -4.20
CA THR A 176 -8.23 7.27 -3.16
C THR A 176 -8.10 8.31 -2.03
N ALA A 177 -8.02 9.61 -2.35
CA ALA A 177 -7.95 10.68 -1.35
C ALA A 177 -9.21 10.76 -0.47
N LEU A 178 -10.40 10.53 -1.05
CA LEU A 178 -11.66 10.50 -0.29
C LEU A 178 -11.70 9.35 0.71
N ILE A 179 -11.21 8.17 0.32
CA ILE A 179 -11.10 7.01 1.21
C ILE A 179 -10.11 7.32 2.35
N LEU A 180 -8.93 7.83 2.02
CA LEU A 180 -7.90 8.19 3.01
C LEU A 180 -8.38 9.24 4.01
N LYS A 181 -9.25 10.16 3.58
CA LYS A 181 -9.88 11.14 4.47
C LYS A 181 -10.69 10.49 5.59
N THR A 182 -11.32 9.33 5.35
CA THR A 182 -12.04 8.58 6.40
C THR A 182 -11.12 7.97 7.46
N PHE A 183 -9.84 7.74 7.11
CA PHE A 183 -8.78 7.33 8.03
C PHE A 183 -8.04 8.51 8.64
N ASN A 184 -8.60 9.72 8.54
CA ASN A 184 -8.03 10.94 9.09
C ASN A 184 -6.67 11.33 8.46
N VAL A 185 -6.37 10.80 7.27
CA VAL A 185 -5.21 11.18 6.46
C VAL A 185 -5.58 12.41 5.62
N GLN A 186 -4.78 13.47 5.73
CA GLN A 186 -4.99 14.70 4.97
C GLN A 186 -4.19 14.65 3.67
N CYS A 187 -4.86 14.86 2.54
CA CYS A 187 -4.24 15.02 1.23
C CYS A 187 -4.39 16.48 0.78
N THR A 188 -3.33 17.06 0.22
CA THR A 188 -3.37 18.40 -0.37
C THR A 188 -3.80 18.32 -1.83
N TYR A 189 -4.75 19.17 -2.23
CA TYR A 189 -5.18 19.22 -3.62
C TYR A 189 -4.10 19.85 -4.50
N ARG A 190 -3.55 19.07 -5.43
CA ARG A 190 -2.49 19.52 -6.35
C ARG A 190 -3.02 20.32 -7.53
N GLY A 191 -4.21 20.00 -8.02
CA GLY A 191 -4.76 20.52 -9.28
C GLY A 191 -5.23 19.41 -10.22
N GLN A 192 -5.92 19.80 -11.28
CA GLN A 192 -6.35 18.88 -12.33
C GLN A 192 -5.16 18.46 -13.19
N THR A 193 -4.99 17.16 -13.39
CA THR A 193 -3.96 16.59 -14.27
C THR A 193 -4.63 15.87 -15.42
N TYR A 194 -4.23 16.17 -16.65
CA TYR A 194 -4.80 15.51 -17.82
C TYR A 194 -4.35 14.05 -17.91
N VAL A 195 -5.34 13.18 -18.06
CA VAL A 195 -5.21 11.73 -18.22
C VAL A 195 -5.74 11.36 -19.60
N LYS A 196 -4.97 10.60 -20.37
CA LYS A 196 -5.39 10.03 -21.67
C LYS A 196 -6.15 8.73 -21.47
#